data_AF-A0A177BX76-F1
#
_entry.id   AF-A0A177BX76-F1
#
_cell.length_a   1.000
_cell.length_b   1.000
_cell.length_c   1.000
_cell.angle_alpha   90.00
_cell.angle_beta   90.00
_cell.angle_gamma   90.00
#
_symmetry.space_group_name_H-M   'P 1'
#
loop_
_entity.id
_entity.type
_entity.pdbx_description
1 polymer ?
#
loop_
_entity_poly.entity_id
_entity_poly.type
_entity_poly.pdbx_seq_one_letter_code
_entity_poly.pdbx_strand_id
1 'polypeptide(L)'
;MLRNKIKRYQRQHAHNLAREEMIDIVLKWQCSRGSTQPCRMLPEKELAYVNIAHNCRYKYLDWNLEHSEDKEEDGTKYVPGEVRKPRGANRSIRYPPATHEGGFYTCVIQDLLPFLEKLSEGWTTSVQVVVRPRLMTKDEQMEMDAYHAARRQAEDALRLGKALETIKKERAAVNNEEMKWMKARHDYLREELIERETENLLRQDPVNYISIGIYW
;
A
#
# COMPACT_ATOMS: atom_id res chain seq x y z
N MET A 1 17.21 16.28 -0.72
CA MET A 1 16.06 15.72 -1.47
C MET A 1 14.81 15.51 -0.60
N LEU A 2 14.92 14.84 0.56
CA LEU A 2 13.79 14.49 1.43
C LEU A 2 12.99 15.70 1.97
N ARG A 3 13.67 16.76 2.40
CA ARG A 3 13.01 17.98 2.92
C ARG A 3 12.06 18.63 1.91
N ASN A 4 12.47 18.73 0.64
CA ASN A 4 11.62 19.32 -0.42
C ASN A 4 10.42 18.43 -0.76
N LYS A 5 10.57 17.11 -0.62
CA LYS A 5 9.46 16.17 -0.73
C LYS A 5 8.45 16.41 0.39
N ILE A 6 8.92 16.50 1.65
CA ILE A 6 8.06 16.79 2.81
C ILE A 6 7.33 18.13 2.64
N LYS A 7 8.04 19.20 2.25
CA LYS A 7 7.44 20.52 2.00
C LYS A 7 6.36 20.49 0.91
N ARG A 8 6.58 19.75 -0.18
CA ARG A 8 5.57 19.56 -1.23
C ARG A 8 4.32 18.87 -0.68
N TYR A 9 4.49 17.77 0.06
CA TYR A 9 3.36 17.09 0.70
C TYR A 9 2.61 17.99 1.68
N GLN A 10 3.32 18.76 2.51
CA GLN A 10 2.69 19.70 3.44
C GLN A 10 1.90 20.79 2.72
N ARG A 11 2.43 21.35 1.63
CA ARG A 11 1.70 22.33 0.80
C ARG A 11 0.46 21.71 0.16
N GLN A 12 0.58 20.50 -0.39
CA GLN A 12 -0.55 19.77 -0.98
C GLN A 12 -1.63 19.47 0.06
N HIS A 13 -1.24 19.01 1.24
CA HIS A 13 -2.16 18.75 2.34
C HIS A 13 -2.87 20.02 2.79
N ALA A 14 -2.14 21.10 3.05
CA ALA A 14 -2.71 22.41 3.42
C ALA A 14 -3.70 22.94 2.38
N HIS A 15 -3.43 22.72 1.09
CA HIS A 15 -4.32 23.12 0.01
C HIS A 15 -5.61 22.30 -0.04
N ASN A 16 -5.51 20.98 0.13
CA ASN A 16 -6.67 20.10 0.18
C ASN A 16 -7.55 20.46 1.38
N LEU A 17 -6.94 20.67 2.56
CA LEU A 17 -7.65 21.15 3.76
C LEU A 17 -8.39 22.46 3.50
N ALA A 18 -7.77 23.42 2.79
CA ALA A 18 -8.43 24.69 2.45
C ALA A 18 -9.62 24.50 1.50
N ARG A 19 -9.53 23.59 0.52
CA ARG A 19 -10.63 23.31 -0.42
C ARG A 19 -11.79 22.58 0.23
N GLU A 20 -11.51 21.79 1.27
CA GLU A 20 -12.49 21.02 2.02
C GLU A 20 -12.99 21.74 3.28
N GLU A 21 -12.55 22.98 3.51
CA GLU A 21 -12.88 23.79 4.71
C GLU A 21 -12.54 23.07 6.04
N MET A 22 -11.49 22.24 6.00
CA MET A 22 -11.03 21.47 7.15
C MET A 22 -9.73 22.02 7.74
N ILE A 23 -9.42 21.57 8.95
CA ILE A 23 -8.17 21.79 9.65
C ILE A 23 -7.66 20.47 10.22
N ASP A 24 -6.34 20.26 10.14
CA ASP A 24 -5.68 19.09 10.68
C ASP A 24 -5.18 19.38 12.09
N ILE A 25 -5.65 18.57 13.04
CA ILE A 25 -5.39 18.74 14.47
C ILE A 25 -4.95 17.43 15.10
N VAL A 26 -4.26 17.57 16.23
CA VAL A 26 -4.08 16.50 17.20
C VAL A 26 -4.84 16.85 18.47
N LEU A 27 -5.78 15.99 18.83
CA LEU A 27 -6.46 16.06 20.12
C LEU A 27 -5.73 15.12 21.08
N LYS A 28 -5.25 15.67 22.20
CA LYS A 28 -4.57 14.93 23.27
C LYS A 28 -5.40 15.07 24.53
N TRP A 29 -5.47 14.01 25.34
CA TRP A 29 -5.99 14.08 26.69
C TRP A 29 -4.98 13.46 27.65
N GLN A 30 -4.79 14.13 28.78
CA GLN A 30 -4.01 13.64 29.90
C GLN A 30 -5.00 13.16 30.96
N CYS A 31 -5.03 11.85 31.22
CA CYS A 31 -5.53 11.37 32.50
C CYS A 31 -4.36 11.50 33.47
N SER A 32 -4.42 12.42 34.42
CA SER A 32 -3.36 12.62 35.40
C SER A 32 -3.09 11.31 36.13
N ARG A 33 -1.92 10.70 35.87
CA ARG A 33 -1.37 9.57 36.63
C ARG A 33 -1.21 10.01 38.08
N GLY A 34 -2.25 9.87 38.90
CA GLY A 34 -2.26 10.31 40.29
C GLY A 34 -3.46 11.16 40.73
N SER A 35 -4.37 11.54 39.83
CA SER A 35 -5.67 12.07 40.28
C SER A 35 -6.53 10.92 40.77
N THR A 36 -6.94 11.00 42.03
CA THR A 36 -7.98 10.16 42.63
C THR A 36 -9.37 10.50 42.11
N GLN A 37 -9.52 11.55 41.29
CA GLN A 37 -10.83 11.86 40.70
C GLN A 37 -11.12 10.87 39.59
N PRO A 38 -12.29 10.19 39.62
CA PRO A 38 -12.70 9.32 38.53
C PRO A 38 -12.75 10.15 37.26
N CYS A 39 -12.25 9.58 36.16
CA CYS A 39 -12.35 10.15 34.82
C CYS A 39 -13.77 10.66 34.61
N ARG A 40 -13.95 11.98 34.65
CA ARG A 40 -15.29 12.57 34.55
C ARG A 40 -15.74 12.37 33.11
N MET A 41 -16.92 11.78 32.94
CA MET A 41 -17.53 11.71 31.62
C MET A 41 -17.73 13.13 31.10
N LEU A 42 -17.34 13.38 29.85
CA LEU A 42 -17.67 14.63 29.17
C LEU A 42 -19.20 14.82 29.17
N PRO A 43 -19.71 16.05 29.36
CA PRO A 43 -21.11 16.35 29.11
C PRO A 43 -21.54 15.86 27.73
N GLU A 44 -22.76 15.35 27.56
CA GLU A 44 -23.23 14.77 26.29
C GLU A 44 -23.01 15.70 25.08
N LYS A 45 -23.19 17.01 25.28
CA LYS A 45 -22.97 18.03 24.24
C LYS A 45 -21.51 18.10 23.78
N GLU A 46 -20.56 18.00 24.72
CA GLU A 46 -19.13 18.01 24.42
C GLU A 46 -18.67 16.70 23.80
N LEU A 47 -19.21 15.58 24.31
CA LEU A 47 -18.97 14.25 23.77
C LEU A 47 -19.38 14.16 22.28
N ALA A 48 -20.45 14.85 21.88
CA ALA A 48 -20.84 14.93 20.47
C ALA A 48 -19.74 15.55 19.58
N TYR A 49 -19.12 16.65 20.01
CA TYR A 49 -18.02 17.28 19.27
C TYR A 49 -16.81 16.37 19.15
N VAL A 50 -16.44 15.68 20.24
CA VAL A 50 -15.31 14.76 20.19
C VAL A 50 -15.61 13.54 19.34
N ASN A 51 -16.84 13.02 19.36
CA ASN A 51 -17.25 11.92 18.49
C ASN A 51 -17.18 12.30 17.00
N ILE A 52 -17.57 13.53 16.63
CA ILE A 52 -17.40 14.03 15.26
C ILE A 52 -15.90 14.01 14.89
N ALA A 53 -15.04 14.56 15.75
CA ALA A 53 -13.60 14.58 15.54
C ALA A 53 -12.99 13.17 15.46
N HIS A 54 -13.45 12.26 16.31
CA HIS A 54 -12.99 10.87 16.38
C HIS A 54 -13.39 10.06 15.14
N ASN A 55 -14.57 10.30 14.58
CA ASN A 55 -15.02 9.66 13.35
C ASN A 55 -14.20 10.07 12.11
N CYS A 56 -13.56 11.23 12.15
CA CYS A 56 -12.66 11.72 11.10
C CYS A 56 -11.18 11.38 11.35
N ARG A 57 -10.86 10.67 12.44
CA ARG A 57 -9.47 10.37 12.80
C ARG A 57 -8.79 9.50 11.74
N TYR A 58 -7.51 9.73 11.51
CA TYR A 58 -6.71 8.91 10.61
C TYR A 58 -5.60 8.14 11.32
N LYS A 59 -5.28 8.49 12.59
CA LYS A 59 -4.25 7.82 13.38
C LYS A 59 -4.44 8.09 14.88
N TYR A 60 -4.29 7.07 15.73
CA TYR A 60 -4.12 7.27 17.18
C TYR A 60 -2.67 7.61 17.52
N LEU A 61 -2.44 8.30 18.64
CA LEU A 61 -1.09 8.52 19.14
C LEU A 61 -0.43 7.20 19.52
N ASP A 62 0.87 7.07 19.25
CA ASP A 62 1.61 5.82 19.43
C ASP A 62 1.64 5.35 20.90
N TRP A 63 1.49 6.28 21.85
CA TRP A 63 1.43 5.98 23.28
C TRP A 63 0.03 5.67 23.82
N ASN A 64 -1.01 5.68 22.96
CA ASN A 64 -2.37 5.34 23.38
C ASN A 64 -2.50 3.81 23.44
N LEU A 65 -2.04 3.20 24.53
CA LEU A 65 -1.87 1.74 24.65
C LEU A 65 -3.12 0.91 24.33
N GLU A 66 -4.32 1.46 24.52
CA GLU A 66 -5.58 0.75 24.23
C GLU A 66 -5.93 0.73 22.74
N HIS A 67 -5.45 1.71 21.97
CA HIS A 67 -5.90 1.99 20.59
C HIS A 67 -4.76 2.27 19.60
N SER A 68 -3.51 2.29 20.07
CA SER A 68 -2.33 2.19 19.23
C SER A 68 -2.46 0.85 18.53
N GLU A 69 -2.73 0.90 17.23
CA GLU A 69 -3.08 -0.24 16.40
C GLU A 69 -2.35 -1.51 16.85
N ASP A 70 -3.12 -2.58 17.09
CA ASP A 70 -2.60 -3.94 17.22
C ASP A 70 -1.45 -4.11 16.22
N LYS A 71 -0.29 -4.49 16.75
CA LYS A 71 0.97 -4.61 16.02
C LYS A 71 0.71 -5.16 14.62
N GLU A 72 1.03 -4.32 13.64
CA GLU A 72 1.07 -4.60 12.22
C GLU A 72 1.45 -6.07 11.91
N GLU A 73 0.49 -6.92 11.54
CA GLU A 73 0.78 -8.08 10.68
C GLU A 73 0.91 -7.58 9.23
N ASP A 74 1.91 -6.74 8.94
CA ASP A 74 2.18 -6.29 7.57
C ASP A 74 3.16 -7.27 6.89
N GLY A 75 2.61 -8.38 6.36
CA GLY A 75 3.32 -9.30 5.47
C GLY A 75 3.50 -8.79 4.04
N THR A 76 3.06 -7.56 3.74
CA THR A 76 3.05 -7.01 2.38
C THR A 76 4.34 -6.24 2.09
N LYS A 77 5.23 -6.81 1.28
CA LYS A 77 6.46 -6.15 0.81
C LYS A 77 6.14 -4.86 0.05
N TYR A 78 6.58 -3.74 0.61
CA TYR A 78 6.35 -2.38 0.10
C TYR A 78 7.09 -2.08 -1.21
N VAL A 79 6.42 -1.35 -2.12
CA VAL A 79 7.04 -0.80 -3.32
C VAL A 79 7.51 0.64 -3.02
N PRO A 80 8.77 1.00 -3.30
CA PRO A 80 9.25 2.37 -3.13
C PRO A 80 8.41 3.37 -3.96
N GLY A 81 7.66 4.25 -3.29
CA GLY A 81 6.92 5.35 -3.95
C GLY A 81 5.42 5.43 -3.64
N GLU A 82 4.82 4.40 -3.04
CA GLU A 82 3.45 4.47 -2.56
C GLU A 82 3.35 5.31 -1.28
N VAL A 83 2.58 6.40 -1.35
CA VAL A 83 2.09 7.08 -0.15
C VAL A 83 0.85 6.30 0.27
N ARG A 84 0.90 5.60 1.40
CA ARG A 84 -0.28 4.92 1.97
C ARG A 84 -1.40 5.94 2.00
N LYS A 85 -2.55 5.65 1.37
CA LYS A 85 -3.78 6.34 1.77
C LYS A 85 -3.97 5.99 3.25
N PRO A 86 -4.16 6.95 4.16
CA PRO A 86 -4.45 6.60 5.55
C PRO A 86 -5.62 5.61 5.55
N ARG A 87 -5.49 4.51 6.31
CA ARG A 87 -6.60 3.56 6.45
C ARG A 87 -7.80 4.37 6.91
N GLY A 88 -8.96 4.19 6.25
CA GLY A 88 -10.19 4.85 6.67
C GLY A 88 -10.44 4.54 8.15
N ALA A 89 -10.88 5.56 8.90
CA ALA A 89 -11.15 5.42 10.32
C ALA A 89 -12.00 4.17 10.57
N ASN A 90 -11.54 3.24 11.42
CA ASN A 90 -12.38 2.14 11.83
C ASN A 90 -13.49 2.68 12.73
N ARG A 91 -14.67 2.95 12.14
CA ARG A 91 -15.82 3.56 12.82
C ARG A 91 -16.47 2.65 13.87
N SER A 92 -16.08 1.37 13.94
CA SER A 92 -16.57 0.45 14.96
C SER A 92 -15.87 0.62 16.32
N ILE A 93 -14.67 1.22 16.32
CA ILE A 93 -13.97 1.54 17.57
C ILE A 93 -14.72 2.68 18.22
N ARG A 94 -15.31 2.41 19.40
CA ARG A 94 -15.92 3.45 20.21
C ARG A 94 -14.86 4.44 20.66
N TYR A 95 -15.28 5.67 20.90
CA TYR A 95 -14.40 6.67 21.49
C TYR A 95 -13.77 6.13 22.79
N PRO A 96 -12.43 6.20 22.94
CA PRO A 96 -11.77 5.78 24.17
C PRO A 96 -12.34 6.57 25.35
N PRO A 97 -12.76 5.93 26.44
CA PRO A 97 -12.94 6.65 27.69
C PRO A 97 -11.58 7.27 28.08
N ALA A 98 -11.51 8.50 28.62
CA ALA A 98 -10.26 9.07 29.13
C ALA A 98 -9.81 8.42 30.45
N THR A 99 -9.84 7.10 30.53
CA THR A 99 -9.27 6.31 31.62
C THR A 99 -7.74 6.43 31.64
N HIS A 100 -7.13 6.65 30.49
CA HIS A 100 -5.68 6.75 30.30
C HIS A 100 -5.31 7.95 29.45
N GLU A 101 -4.03 8.34 29.49
CA GLU A 101 -3.50 9.33 28.55
C GLU A 101 -3.62 8.83 27.11
N GLY A 102 -3.94 9.74 26.20
CA GLY A 102 -4.17 9.34 24.82
C GLY A 102 -4.38 10.54 23.90
N GLY A 103 -4.76 10.20 22.68
CA GLY A 103 -5.01 11.19 21.64
C GLY A 103 -5.11 10.56 20.27
N PHE A 104 -5.51 11.38 19.31
CA PHE A 104 -5.56 11.02 17.90
C PHE A 104 -5.37 12.23 17.00
N TYR A 105 -4.91 11.95 15.79
CA TYR A 105 -4.85 12.89 14.69
C TYR A 105 -6.12 12.81 13.86
N THR A 106 -6.65 13.96 13.47
CA THR A 106 -7.91 14.06 12.73
C THR A 106 -7.99 15.33 11.89
N CYS A 107 -8.76 15.26 10.81
CA CYS A 107 -9.16 16.43 10.03
C CYS A 107 -10.60 16.77 10.39
N VAL A 108 -10.85 17.99 10.85
CA VAL A 108 -12.19 18.46 11.26
C VAL A 108 -12.56 19.72 10.51
N ILE A 109 -13.85 20.00 10.39
CA ILE A 109 -14.33 21.31 9.90
C ILE A 109 -13.79 22.43 10.80
N GLN A 110 -13.44 23.58 10.22
CA GLN A 110 -12.84 24.69 10.98
C GLN A 110 -13.71 25.16 12.14
N ASP A 111 -15.03 25.18 11.96
CA ASP A 111 -16.00 25.60 12.98
C ASP A 111 -16.02 24.68 14.21
N LEU A 112 -15.51 23.44 14.12
CA LEU A 112 -15.45 22.52 15.25
C LEU A 112 -14.30 22.88 16.22
N LEU A 113 -13.27 23.56 15.74
CA LEU A 113 -12.06 23.84 16.51
C LEU A 113 -12.32 24.58 17.83
N PRO A 114 -13.09 25.69 17.87
CA PRO A 114 -13.33 26.42 19.12
C PRO A 114 -14.08 25.60 20.18
N PHE A 115 -14.86 24.60 19.76
CA PHE A 115 -15.56 23.70 20.68
C PHE A 115 -14.61 22.66 21.26
N LEU A 116 -13.69 22.14 20.46
CA LEU A 116 -12.66 21.20 20.91
C LEU A 116 -11.60 21.87 21.80
N GLU A 117 -11.30 23.15 21.57
CA GLU A 117 -10.39 23.94 22.42
C GLU A 117 -10.98 24.32 23.78
N LYS A 118 -12.32 24.31 23.90
CA LYS A 118 -13.06 24.71 25.10
C LYS A 118 -13.78 23.53 25.78
N LEU A 119 -13.26 22.32 25.60
CA LEU A 119 -13.78 21.16 26.34
C LEU A 119 -13.63 21.39 27.84
N SER A 120 -14.58 20.87 28.62
CA SER A 120 -14.62 21.07 30.06
C SER A 120 -13.35 20.60 30.76
N GLU A 121 -12.95 21.31 31.82
CA GLU A 121 -11.74 21.03 32.63
C GLU A 121 -11.72 19.61 33.24
N GLY A 122 -12.86 18.90 33.22
CA GLY A 122 -12.94 17.50 33.62
C GLY A 122 -12.07 16.56 32.76
N TRP A 123 -11.71 16.99 31.56
CA TRP A 123 -10.72 16.35 30.69
C TRP A 123 -9.57 17.34 30.47
N THR A 124 -8.40 17.07 31.03
CA THR A 124 -7.18 17.81 30.71
C THR A 124 -6.81 17.54 29.24
N THR A 125 -7.44 18.28 28.33
CA THR A 125 -7.30 18.15 26.89
C THR A 125 -6.42 19.24 26.33
N SER A 126 -5.70 18.92 25.27
CA SER A 126 -5.02 19.92 24.45
C SER A 126 -5.28 19.62 22.99
N VAL A 127 -5.69 20.66 22.27
CA VAL A 127 -5.81 20.63 20.81
C VAL A 127 -4.61 21.38 20.25
N GLN A 128 -3.89 20.74 19.33
CA GLN A 128 -2.80 21.37 18.62
C GLN A 128 -3.05 21.26 17.12
N VAL A 129 -2.99 22.40 16.43
CA VAL A 129 -3.08 22.43 14.97
C VAL A 129 -1.79 21.85 14.37
N VAL A 130 -1.93 20.81 13.57
CA VAL A 130 -0.82 20.13 12.88
C VAL A 130 -0.56 20.84 11.55
N VAL A 131 -1.60 21.07 10.76
CA VAL A 131 -1.53 21.80 9.49
C VAL A 131 -2.70 22.76 9.36
N ARG A 132 -2.38 24.03 9.09
CA ARG A 132 -3.38 25.06 8.79
C ARG A 132 -3.81 24.98 7.32
N PRO A 133 -5.11 25.15 7.02
CA PRO A 133 -5.58 25.26 5.65
C PRO A 133 -4.94 26.48 4.98
N ARG A 134 -4.38 26.28 3.79
CA ARG A 134 -3.80 27.35 2.97
C ARG A 134 -3.91 27.00 1.49
N LEU A 135 -4.57 27.84 0.70
CA LEU A 135 -4.57 27.70 -0.75
C LEU A 135 -3.15 27.87 -1.30
N MET A 136 -2.80 27.08 -2.31
CA MET A 136 -1.54 27.26 -3.04
C MET A 136 -1.55 28.58 -3.79
N THR A 137 -0.37 29.18 -3.91
CA THR A 137 -0.18 30.24 -4.91
C THR A 137 -0.18 29.65 -6.32
N LYS A 138 -0.29 30.50 -7.35
CA LYS A 138 -0.22 30.06 -8.75
C LYS A 138 1.09 29.33 -9.05
N ASP A 139 2.21 29.84 -8.56
CA ASP A 139 3.53 29.23 -8.77
C ASP A 139 3.64 27.87 -8.08
N GLU A 140 3.09 27.73 -6.87
CA GLU A 140 3.06 26.46 -6.14
C GLU A 140 2.18 25.42 -6.84
N GLN A 141 1.04 25.85 -7.39
CA GLN A 141 0.17 24.98 -8.18
C GLN A 141 0.86 24.51 -9.45
N MET A 142 1.53 25.41 -10.18
CA MET A 142 2.32 25.06 -11.36
C MET A 142 3.46 24.08 -11.04
N GLU A 143 4.18 24.30 -9.93
CA GLU A 143 5.21 23.37 -9.43
C GLU A 143 4.61 21.97 -9.15
N MET A 144 3.44 21.93 -8.52
CA MET A 144 2.74 20.68 -8.19
C MET A 144 2.21 19.95 -9.42
N ASP A 145 1.67 20.67 -10.40
CA ASP A 145 1.18 20.09 -11.65
C ASP A 145 2.33 19.48 -12.46
N ALA A 146 3.47 20.18 -12.55
CA ALA A 146 4.68 19.67 -13.17
C ALA A 146 5.22 18.41 -12.47
N TYR A 147 5.20 18.41 -11.13
CA TYR A 147 5.59 17.23 -10.35
C TYR A 147 4.68 16.02 -10.63
N HIS A 148 3.36 16.20 -10.64
CA HIS A 148 2.42 15.11 -10.92
C HIS A 148 2.53 14.62 -12.36
N ALA A 149 2.77 15.50 -13.32
CA ALA A 149 3.02 15.11 -14.71
C ALA A 149 4.28 14.25 -14.85
N ALA A 150 5.41 14.67 -14.26
CA ALA A 150 6.65 13.90 -14.25
C ALA A 150 6.48 12.53 -13.57
N ARG A 151 5.69 12.48 -12.48
CA ARG A 151 5.39 11.24 -11.78
C ARG A 151 4.57 10.27 -12.65
N ARG A 152 3.52 10.75 -13.33
CA ARG A 152 2.71 9.92 -14.25
C ARG A 152 3.56 9.32 -15.37
N GLN A 153 4.43 10.14 -15.98
CA GLN A 153 5.35 9.66 -17.02
C GLN A 153 6.29 8.56 -16.52
N ALA A 154 6.82 8.69 -15.29
CA ALA A 154 7.66 7.66 -14.69
C ALA A 154 6.89 6.36 -14.39
N GLU A 155 5.65 6.47 -13.92
CA GLU A 155 4.77 5.33 -13.66
C GLU A 155 4.39 4.60 -14.96
N ASP A 156 4.06 5.35 -16.02
CA ASP A 156 3.75 4.81 -17.35
C ASP A 156 4.97 4.10 -17.97
N ALA A 157 6.16 4.69 -17.87
CA ALA A 157 7.40 4.08 -18.34
C ALA A 157 7.70 2.77 -17.61
N LEU A 158 7.49 2.72 -16.29
CA LEU A 158 7.67 1.52 -15.48
C LEU A 158 6.64 0.44 -15.83
N ARG A 159 5.39 0.83 -16.09
CA ARG A 159 4.32 -0.08 -16.54
C ARG A 159 4.65 -0.67 -17.92
N LEU A 160 5.11 0.16 -18.86
CA LEU A 160 5.55 -0.28 -20.18
C LEU A 160 6.74 -1.23 -20.08
N GLY A 161 7.74 -0.90 -19.25
CA GLY A 161 8.89 -1.76 -19.01
C GLY A 161 8.51 -3.15 -18.52
N LYS A 162 7.60 -3.23 -17.53
CA LYS A 162 7.05 -4.49 -17.05
C LYS A 162 6.31 -5.27 -18.14
N ALA A 163 5.48 -4.59 -18.93
CA ALA A 163 4.74 -5.23 -20.03
C ALA A 163 5.70 -5.81 -21.08
N LEU A 164 6.77 -5.08 -21.43
CA LEU A 164 7.79 -5.54 -22.37
C LEU A 164 8.57 -6.74 -21.83
N GLU A 165 8.88 -6.78 -20.53
CA GLU A 165 9.50 -7.95 -19.90
C GLU A 165 8.59 -9.18 -19.95
N THR A 166 7.29 -9.01 -19.70
CA THR A 166 6.31 -10.11 -19.82
C THR A 166 6.28 -10.65 -21.24
N ILE A 167 6.17 -9.76 -22.26
CA ILE A 167 6.18 -10.16 -23.67
C ILE A 167 7.47 -10.90 -24.04
N LYS A 168 8.64 -10.44 -23.55
CA LYS A 168 9.92 -11.13 -23.79
C LYS A 168 9.94 -12.53 -23.18
N LYS A 169 9.39 -12.70 -21.98
CA LYS A 169 9.30 -14.02 -21.31
C LYS A 169 8.37 -14.96 -22.05
N GLU A 170 7.20 -14.48 -22.48
CA GLU A 170 6.24 -15.25 -23.28
C GLU A 170 6.86 -15.69 -24.60
N ARG A 171 7.53 -14.78 -25.32
CA ARG A 171 8.21 -15.12 -26.58
C ARG A 171 9.32 -16.14 -26.39
N ALA A 172 10.09 -16.03 -25.30
CA ALA A 172 11.11 -17.03 -24.98
C ALA A 172 10.49 -18.41 -24.66
N ALA A 173 9.33 -18.44 -23.99
CA ALA A 173 8.60 -19.67 -23.71
C ALA A 173 8.09 -20.33 -24.99
N VAL A 174 7.46 -19.57 -25.89
CA VAL A 174 6.99 -20.07 -27.20
C VAL A 174 8.14 -20.64 -28.02
N ASN A 175 9.25 -19.89 -28.14
CA ASN A 175 10.43 -20.37 -28.87
C ASN A 175 11.01 -21.67 -28.27
N ASN A 176 10.98 -21.81 -26.94
CA ASN A 176 11.45 -23.02 -26.27
C ASN A 176 10.50 -24.21 -26.53
N GLU A 177 9.19 -23.99 -26.52
CA GLU A 177 8.21 -25.02 -26.91
C GLU A 177 8.36 -25.43 -28.38
N GLU A 178 8.54 -24.48 -29.29
CA GLU A 178 8.76 -24.74 -30.71
C GLU A 178 10.04 -25.57 -30.94
N MET A 179 11.13 -25.25 -30.24
CA MET A 179 12.37 -26.04 -30.28
C MET A 179 12.18 -27.47 -29.76
N LYS A 180 11.38 -27.66 -28.69
CA LYS A 180 11.05 -29.01 -28.20
C LYS A 180 10.25 -29.80 -29.23
N TRP A 181 9.26 -29.17 -29.86
CA TRP A 181 8.47 -29.80 -30.93
C TRP A 181 9.32 -30.18 -32.14
N MET A 182 10.22 -29.29 -32.58
CA MET A 182 11.13 -29.59 -33.69
C MET A 182 12.07 -30.74 -33.36
N LYS A 183 12.61 -30.79 -32.13
CA LYS A 183 13.45 -31.91 -31.69
C LYS A 183 12.67 -33.22 -31.65
N ALA A 184 11.49 -33.24 -31.04
CA ALA A 184 10.65 -34.43 -30.97
C ALA A 184 10.28 -34.95 -32.38
N ARG A 185 9.97 -34.05 -33.32
CA ARG A 185 9.71 -34.41 -34.72
C ARG A 185 10.93 -35.01 -35.40
N HIS A 186 12.10 -34.43 -35.20
CA HIS A 186 13.35 -34.96 -35.76
C HIS A 186 13.67 -36.35 -35.21
N ASP A 187 13.53 -36.54 -33.90
CA ASP A 187 13.79 -37.82 -33.24
C ASP A 187 12.82 -38.90 -33.73
N TYR A 188 11.53 -38.58 -33.87
CA TYR A 188 10.52 -39.48 -34.46
C TYR A 188 10.88 -39.89 -35.89
N LEU A 189 11.22 -38.93 -36.76
CA LEU A 189 11.60 -39.24 -38.15
C LEU A 189 12.86 -40.10 -38.23
N ARG A 190 13.79 -39.93 -37.29
CA ARG A 190 15.00 -40.73 -37.20
C ARG A 190 14.70 -42.17 -36.78
N GLU A 191 13.84 -42.36 -35.79
CA GLU A 191 13.38 -43.69 -35.37
C GLU A 191 12.63 -44.41 -36.50
N GLU A 192 11.72 -43.71 -37.19
CA GLU A 192 10.99 -44.27 -38.34
C GLU A 192 11.93 -44.70 -39.49
N LEU A 193 13.00 -43.93 -39.74
CA LEU A 193 14.02 -44.29 -40.73
C LEU A 193 14.77 -45.57 -40.32
N ILE A 194 15.18 -45.66 -39.05
CA ILE A 194 15.87 -46.83 -38.50
C ILE A 194 14.98 -48.07 -38.61
N GLU A 195 13.70 -47.97 -38.24
CA GLU A 195 12.74 -49.06 -38.36
C GLU A 195 12.63 -49.55 -39.82
N ARG A 196 12.45 -48.64 -40.78
CA ARG A 196 12.38 -49.00 -42.21
C ARG A 196 13.67 -49.66 -42.71
N GLU A 197 14.84 -49.16 -42.29
CA GLU A 197 16.12 -49.77 -42.65
C GLU A 197 16.26 -51.18 -42.05
N THR A 198 15.88 -51.38 -40.79
CA THR A 198 15.89 -52.72 -40.16
C THR A 198 14.91 -53.69 -40.82
N GLU A 199 13.71 -53.26 -41.19
CA GLU A 199 12.74 -54.09 -41.92
C GLU A 199 13.27 -54.46 -43.31
N ASN A 200 13.91 -53.52 -44.01
CA ASN A 200 14.52 -53.79 -45.32
C ASN A 200 15.68 -54.79 -45.22
N LEU A 201 16.52 -54.69 -44.19
CA LEU A 201 17.58 -55.66 -43.92
C LEU A 201 17.02 -57.06 -43.64
N LEU A 202 15.96 -57.16 -42.84
CA LEU A 202 15.27 -58.43 -42.55
C LEU A 202 14.61 -59.04 -43.80
N ARG A 203 14.21 -58.23 -44.78
CA ARG A 203 13.65 -58.70 -46.05
C ARG A 203 14.71 -59.13 -47.07
N GLN A 204 15.94 -58.60 -47.00
CA GLN A 204 17.00 -58.90 -47.96
C GLN A 204 17.75 -60.21 -47.65
N ASP A 205 17.75 -60.70 -46.41
CA ASP A 205 18.29 -62.03 -46.05
C ASP A 205 17.60 -62.65 -44.82
N PRO A 206 16.64 -63.58 -44.98
CA PRO A 206 15.99 -64.24 -43.83
C PRO A 206 16.86 -65.32 -43.15
N VAL A 207 18.10 -65.55 -43.60
CA VAL A 207 18.94 -66.68 -43.14
C VAL A 207 20.36 -66.21 -42.79
N ASN A 208 20.53 -65.36 -41.76
CA ASN A 208 21.77 -65.30 -40.94
C ASN A 208 21.75 -64.26 -39.78
N TYR A 209 20.70 -64.24 -38.96
CA TYR A 209 20.74 -63.47 -37.70
C TYR A 209 20.39 -64.35 -36.48
N ILE A 210 21.22 -65.37 -36.25
CA ILE A 210 21.41 -65.96 -34.92
C ILE A 210 22.89 -65.84 -34.59
N SER A 211 23.26 -64.71 -33.98
CA SER A 211 24.38 -64.50 -33.06
C SER A 211 24.85 -63.06 -33.21
N ILE A 212 24.45 -62.21 -32.27
CA ILE A 212 25.32 -61.31 -31.51
C ILE A 212 24.47 -60.96 -30.29
N GLY A 213 24.49 -61.87 -29.33
CA GLY A 213 24.32 -61.53 -27.92
C GLY A 213 25.70 -61.56 -27.29
N ILE A 214 25.95 -60.61 -26.39
CA ILE A 214 27.09 -60.54 -25.46
C ILE A 214 28.37 -59.95 -26.08
N TYR A 215 28.62 -58.66 -25.86
CA TYR A 215 29.70 -58.17 -24.98
C TYR A 215 29.62 -56.64 -24.83
N TRP A 216 29.56 -56.22 -23.56
CA TRP A 216 29.53 -54.86 -22.97
C TRP A 216 28.17 -54.16 -22.85
#